data_AF-A0A7Y3FCZ3-F1
#
_entry.id   AF-A0A7Y3FCZ3-F1
#
_cell.length_a   1.000
_cell.length_b   1.000
_cell.length_c   1.000
_cell.angle_alpha   90.00
_cell.angle_beta   90.00
_cell.angle_gamma   90.00
#
_symmetry.space_group_name_H-M   'P 1'
#
loop_
_entity.id
_entity.type
_entity.pdbx_description
1 polymer ?
#
loop_
_entity_poly.entity_id
_entity_poly.type
_entity_poly.pdbx_seq_one_letter_code
_entity_poly.pdbx_strand_id
1 'polypeptide(L)'
;MRRRVKAKWRPPLMLVLGGSLLAVLILPVLGLVMVSSLAPGLSGGRALLLVAVVSLVATLVLGWLLWRLILRPVRGLAERAEVIRGGGVAEPMAHFGTPEIGDLGQTVLEMAEVLQARELAVRSYSDHVSHELKTPLTAIRGAAELLEADEALSEEAAGLVATIQRSEARLERLLEAAREIAAARNPMHHGLVTLQGVGLPETSLDVKVNGGEVVFPLSAEGLGLFWGICCKTLKAQARSPCRLRVK
;
A
#
# COMPACT_ATOMS: atom_id res chain seq x y z
N MET A 1 -19.96 6.98 8.23
CA MET A 1 -21.17 6.26 7.76
C MET A 1 -20.71 5.00 7.03
N ARG A 2 -20.70 3.82 7.70
CA ARG A 2 -20.32 2.56 7.05
C ARG A 2 -21.38 2.20 6.01
N ARG A 3 -21.06 2.31 4.71
CA ARG A 3 -21.91 1.76 3.65
C ARG A 3 -21.88 0.24 3.77
N ARG A 4 -22.79 -0.34 4.58
CA ARG A 4 -23.04 -1.78 4.55
C ARG A 4 -23.49 -2.14 3.14
N VAL A 5 -22.67 -2.88 2.43
CA VAL A 5 -23.04 -3.48 1.14
C VAL A 5 -24.30 -4.33 1.40
N LYS A 6 -25.41 -3.99 0.75
CA LYS A 6 -26.67 -4.74 0.88
C LYS A 6 -26.41 -6.19 0.46
N ALA A 7 -26.55 -7.12 1.41
CA ALA A 7 -26.45 -8.55 1.16
C ALA A 7 -27.65 -9.01 0.32
N LYS A 8 -27.51 -8.89 -1.01
CA LYS A 8 -28.42 -9.53 -1.96
C LYS A 8 -28.08 -11.03 -1.93
N TRP A 9 -29.07 -11.88 -1.68
CA TRP A 9 -28.89 -13.33 -1.62
C TRP A 9 -28.15 -13.83 -2.87
N ARG A 10 -27.02 -14.52 -2.66
CA ARG A 10 -26.16 -15.08 -3.71
C ARG A 10 -25.86 -16.54 -3.34
N PRO A 11 -25.85 -17.46 -4.31
CA PRO A 11 -25.56 -18.85 -4.04
C PRO A 11 -24.14 -19.00 -3.47
N PRO A 12 -23.95 -19.82 -2.43
CA PRO A 12 -22.64 -20.05 -1.85
C PRO A 12 -21.72 -20.74 -2.84
N LEU A 13 -20.42 -20.48 -2.73
CA LEU A 13 -19.40 -21.03 -3.61
C LEU A 13 -19.45 -22.57 -3.62
N MET A 14 -19.74 -23.18 -2.47
CA MET A 14 -19.93 -24.64 -2.35
C MET A 14 -21.08 -25.17 -3.20
N LEU A 15 -22.20 -24.44 -3.31
CA LEU A 15 -23.36 -24.86 -4.10
C LEU A 15 -23.09 -24.73 -5.60
N VAL A 16 -22.43 -23.64 -6.02
CA VAL A 16 -22.09 -23.44 -7.44
C VAL A 16 -21.02 -24.44 -7.88
N LEU A 17 -19.94 -24.59 -7.12
CA LEU A 17 -18.87 -25.54 -7.44
C LEU A 17 -19.34 -26.98 -7.30
N GLY A 18 -19.98 -27.33 -6.18
CA GLY A 18 -20.49 -28.68 -5.96
C GLY A 18 -21.51 -29.08 -7.02
N GLY A 19 -22.46 -28.20 -7.37
CA GLY A 19 -23.43 -28.45 -8.44
C GLY A 19 -22.77 -28.61 -9.81
N SER A 20 -21.82 -27.74 -10.15
CA SER A 20 -21.10 -27.82 -11.42
C SER A 20 -20.19 -29.05 -11.54
N LEU A 21 -19.48 -29.42 -10.47
CA LEU A 21 -18.64 -30.61 -10.42
C LEU A 21 -19.47 -31.88 -10.49
N LEU A 22 -20.57 -31.95 -9.73
CA LEU A 22 -21.52 -33.05 -9.79
C LEU A 22 -22.10 -33.19 -11.20
N ALA A 23 -22.50 -32.08 -11.83
CA ALA A 23 -22.98 -32.10 -13.21
C ALA A 23 -21.90 -32.63 -14.17
N VAL A 24 -20.65 -32.17 -14.05
CA VAL A 24 -19.53 -32.60 -14.90
C VAL A 24 -19.20 -34.08 -14.72
N LEU A 25 -19.37 -34.64 -13.52
CA LEU A 25 -19.15 -36.06 -13.25
C LEU A 25 -20.34 -36.94 -13.65
N ILE A 26 -21.58 -36.47 -13.44
CA ILE A 26 -22.79 -37.26 -13.68
C ILE A 26 -23.24 -37.21 -15.14
N LEU A 27 -23.16 -36.05 -15.83
CA LEU A 27 -23.61 -35.93 -17.23
C LEU A 27 -22.97 -36.97 -18.17
N PRO A 28 -21.65 -37.21 -18.12
CA PRO A 28 -21.00 -38.20 -18.97
C PRO A 28 -21.49 -39.62 -18.71
N VAL A 29 -21.65 -39.98 -17.44
CA VAL A 29 -22.12 -41.30 -17.01
C VAL A 29 -23.59 -41.49 -17.43
N LEU A 30 -24.43 -40.49 -17.20
CA LEU A 30 -25.83 -40.50 -17.61
C LEU A 30 -25.95 -40.57 -19.14
N GLY A 31 -25.10 -39.84 -19.87
CA GLY A 31 -25.01 -39.88 -21.32
C GLY A 31 -24.60 -41.25 -21.85
N LEU A 32 -23.62 -41.89 -21.22
CA LEU A 32 -23.19 -43.25 -21.56
C LEU A 32 -24.33 -44.26 -21.34
N VAL A 33 -25.00 -44.19 -20.18
CA VAL A 33 -26.15 -45.08 -19.85
C VAL A 33 -27.32 -44.85 -20.80
N MET A 34 -27.61 -43.59 -21.15
CA MET A 34 -28.71 -43.27 -22.07
C MET A 34 -28.41 -43.79 -23.48
N VAL A 35 -27.19 -43.58 -23.99
CA VAL A 35 -26.79 -44.04 -25.33
C VAL A 35 -26.77 -45.57 -25.40
N SER A 36 -26.27 -46.25 -24.37
CA SER A 36 -26.25 -47.72 -24.33
C SER A 36 -27.64 -48.33 -24.21
N SER A 37 -28.59 -47.64 -23.53
CA SER A 37 -29.95 -48.14 -23.31
C SER A 37 -30.90 -47.87 -24.47
N LEU A 38 -30.85 -46.68 -25.09
CA LEU A 38 -31.82 -46.29 -26.13
C LEU A 38 -31.41 -46.72 -27.55
N ALA A 39 -30.12 -46.93 -27.79
CA ALA A 39 -29.64 -47.14 -29.14
C ALA A 39 -28.57 -48.24 -29.24
N PRO A 40 -28.93 -49.50 -28.93
CA PRO A 40 -28.02 -50.65 -28.96
C PRO A 40 -27.42 -50.94 -30.36
N GLY A 41 -27.94 -50.31 -31.41
CA GLY A 41 -27.47 -50.44 -32.80
C GLY A 41 -26.48 -49.38 -33.28
N LEU A 42 -26.12 -48.37 -32.48
CA LEU A 42 -25.06 -47.44 -32.87
C LEU A 42 -23.69 -48.15 -32.84
N SER A 43 -22.86 -47.93 -33.86
CA SER A 43 -21.46 -48.37 -33.84
C SER A 43 -20.76 -47.77 -32.61
N GLY A 44 -20.09 -48.61 -31.81
CA GLY A 44 -19.51 -48.20 -30.52
C GLY A 44 -18.61 -46.96 -30.58
N GLY A 45 -17.99 -46.69 -31.74
CA GLY A 45 -17.21 -45.49 -31.98
C GLY A 45 -18.01 -44.18 -31.93
N ARG A 46 -19.26 -44.15 -32.43
CA ARG A 46 -20.10 -42.94 -32.39
C ARG A 46 -20.61 -42.63 -30.98
N ALA A 47 -20.94 -43.68 -30.21
CA ALA A 47 -21.33 -43.56 -28.81
C ALA A 47 -20.17 -43.00 -27.95
N LEU A 48 -18.97 -43.54 -28.13
CA LEU A 48 -17.76 -43.06 -27.44
C LEU A 48 -17.45 -41.61 -27.80
N LEU A 49 -17.58 -41.23 -29.07
CA LEU A 49 -17.36 -39.87 -29.53
C LEU A 49 -18.34 -38.88 -28.88
N LEU A 50 -19.64 -39.21 -28.81
CA LEU A 50 -20.63 -38.36 -28.15
C LEU A 50 -20.31 -38.14 -26.68
N VAL A 51 -19.97 -39.20 -25.94
CA VAL A 51 -19.60 -39.10 -24.52
C VAL A 51 -18.33 -38.27 -24.33
N ALA A 52 -17.32 -38.45 -25.18
CA ALA A 52 -16.10 -37.66 -25.16
C ALA A 52 -16.38 -36.17 -25.39
N VAL A 53 -17.23 -35.83 -26.36
CA VAL A 53 -17.62 -34.44 -26.66
C VAL A 53 -18.39 -33.82 -25.49
N VAL A 54 -19.38 -34.53 -24.91
CA VAL A 54 -20.15 -34.02 -23.76
C VAL A 54 -19.24 -33.78 -22.55
N SER A 55 -18.31 -34.70 -22.28
CA SER A 55 -17.36 -34.59 -21.18
C SER A 55 -16.40 -33.41 -21.37
N LEU A 56 -15.91 -33.22 -22.60
CA LEU A 56 -15.04 -32.09 -22.94
C LEU A 56 -15.77 -30.76 -22.75
N VAL A 57 -17.00 -30.64 -23.27
CA VAL A 57 -17.82 -29.42 -23.12
C VAL A 57 -18.08 -29.13 -21.64
N ALA A 58 -18.47 -30.14 -20.86
CA ALA A 58 -18.70 -29.97 -19.42
C ALA A 58 -17.44 -29.48 -18.69
N THR A 59 -16.27 -30.05 -19.02
CA THR A 59 -14.98 -29.65 -18.43
C THR A 59 -14.62 -28.20 -18.79
N LEU A 60 -14.83 -27.79 -20.04
CA LEU A 60 -14.59 -26.42 -20.48
C LEU A 60 -15.52 -25.42 -19.78
N VAL A 61 -16.80 -25.77 -19.60
CA VAL A 61 -17.77 -24.94 -18.86
C VAL A 61 -17.35 -24.79 -17.40
N LEU A 62 -16.90 -25.86 -16.74
CA LEU A 62 -16.40 -25.82 -15.37
C LEU A 62 -15.16 -24.94 -15.24
N GLY A 63 -14.20 -25.10 -16.15
CA GLY A 63 -12.99 -24.27 -16.20
C GLY A 63 -13.30 -22.78 -16.37
N TRP A 64 -14.22 -22.45 -17.29
CA TRP A 64 -14.69 -21.08 -17.48
C TRP A 64 -15.39 -20.52 -16.24
N LEU A 65 -16.20 -21.33 -15.56
CA LEU A 65 -16.88 -20.94 -14.34
C LEU A 65 -15.90 -20.66 -13.20
N LEU A 66 -14.91 -21.54 -12.98
CA LEU A 66 -13.83 -21.36 -12.00
C LEU A 66 -13.02 -20.09 -12.26
N TRP A 67 -12.64 -19.86 -13.52
CA TRP A 67 -11.94 -18.63 -13.92
C TRP A 67 -12.74 -17.39 -13.55
N ARG A 68 -14.05 -17.38 -13.87
CA ARG A 68 -14.92 -16.23 -13.66
C ARG A 68 -15.29 -16.00 -12.19
N LEU A 69 -15.50 -17.06 -11.41
CA LEU A 69 -15.95 -16.96 -10.01
C LEU A 69 -14.81 -16.81 -9.00
N ILE A 70 -13.63 -17.37 -9.27
CA ILE A 70 -12.51 -17.37 -8.33
C ILE A 70 -11.37 -16.49 -8.85
N LEU A 71 -10.86 -16.81 -10.04
CA LEU A 71 -9.59 -16.23 -10.49
C LEU A 71 -9.72 -14.73 -10.79
N ARG A 72 -10.82 -14.32 -11.43
CA ARG A 72 -11.10 -12.90 -11.73
C ARG A 72 -11.22 -12.03 -10.47
N PRO A 73 -12.03 -12.35 -9.45
CA PRO A 73 -12.10 -11.53 -8.24
C PRO A 73 -10.82 -11.58 -7.40
N VAL A 74 -10.09 -12.71 -7.37
CA VAL A 74 -8.79 -12.79 -6.67
C VAL A 74 -7.76 -11.85 -7.31
N ARG A 75 -7.69 -11.80 -8.65
CA ARG A 75 -6.81 -10.83 -9.35
C ARG A 75 -7.23 -9.38 -9.08
N GLY A 76 -8.53 -9.10 -9.09
CA GLY A 76 -9.04 -7.75 -8.76
C GLY A 76 -8.76 -7.32 -7.31
N LEU A 77 -8.67 -8.28 -6.38
CA LEU A 77 -8.20 -8.04 -5.01
C LEU A 77 -6.70 -7.77 -4.96
N ALA A 78 -5.89 -8.58 -5.67
CA ALA A 78 -4.45 -8.39 -5.74
C ALA A 78 -4.08 -7.02 -6.29
N GLU A 79 -4.70 -6.59 -7.40
CA GLU A 79 -4.51 -5.26 -7.99
C GLU A 79 -4.84 -4.11 -7.02
N ARG A 80 -5.85 -4.28 -6.16
CA ARG A 80 -6.19 -3.28 -5.14
C ARG A 80 -5.23 -3.29 -3.97
N ALA A 81 -4.81 -4.48 -3.52
CA ALA A 81 -3.79 -4.61 -2.49
C ALA A 81 -2.47 -3.96 -2.93
N GLU A 82 -2.13 -4.06 -4.23
CA GLU A 82 -1.02 -3.35 -4.86
C GLU A 82 -1.18 -1.81 -4.75
N VAL A 83 -2.35 -1.27 -5.09
CA VAL A 83 -2.65 0.17 -4.95
C VAL A 83 -2.51 0.62 -3.50
N ILE A 84 -3.06 -0.14 -2.54
CA ILE A 84 -2.98 0.21 -1.11
C ILE A 84 -1.54 0.10 -0.60
N ARG A 85 -0.77 -0.90 -1.08
CA ARG A 85 0.66 -1.02 -0.76
C ARG A 85 1.45 0.20 -1.27
N GLY A 86 1.05 0.75 -2.40
CA GLY A 86 1.57 2.02 -2.92
C GLY A 86 1.04 3.27 -2.21
N GLY A 87 0.31 3.15 -1.11
CA GLY A 87 -0.25 4.30 -0.37
C GLY A 87 -1.50 4.93 -1.01
N GLY A 88 -2.04 4.32 -2.07
CA GLY A 88 -3.28 4.77 -2.72
C GLY A 88 -4.53 4.35 -1.96
N VAL A 89 -5.64 5.04 -2.23
CA VAL A 89 -6.97 4.66 -1.73
C VAL A 89 -7.61 3.72 -2.75
N ALA A 90 -7.87 2.47 -2.36
CA ALA A 90 -8.59 1.54 -3.22
C ALA A 90 -10.10 1.67 -3.01
N GLU A 91 -10.84 1.84 -4.12
CA GLU A 91 -12.30 1.83 -4.03
C GLU A 91 -12.84 0.42 -3.71
N PRO A 92 -13.93 0.35 -2.90
CA PRO A 92 -14.62 -0.90 -2.62
C PRO A 92 -15.05 -1.62 -3.91
N MET A 93 -14.82 -2.92 -4.00
CA MET A 93 -15.29 -3.68 -5.17
C MET A 93 -16.82 -3.69 -5.19
N ALA A 94 -17.41 -3.30 -6.31
CA ALA A 94 -18.86 -3.38 -6.50
C ALA A 94 -19.38 -4.82 -6.47
N HIS A 95 -18.54 -5.80 -6.87
CA HIS A 95 -18.95 -7.19 -7.03
C HIS A 95 -17.80 -8.17 -6.74
N PHE A 96 -17.82 -8.78 -5.55
CA PHE A 96 -17.12 -10.02 -5.30
C PHE A 96 -18.00 -11.16 -5.79
N GLY A 97 -17.46 -12.06 -6.63
CA GLY A 97 -18.25 -13.06 -7.35
C GLY A 97 -19.24 -13.80 -6.44
N THR A 98 -18.70 -14.52 -5.46
CA THR A 98 -19.45 -15.22 -4.42
C THR A 98 -19.37 -14.49 -3.06
N PRO A 99 -20.29 -14.77 -2.12
CA PRO A 99 -20.26 -14.20 -0.78
C PRO A 99 -18.92 -14.39 -0.05
N GLU A 100 -18.34 -15.59 -0.13
CA GLU A 100 -17.14 -15.98 0.60
C GLU A 100 -15.90 -15.20 0.14
N ILE A 101 -15.75 -15.04 -1.18
CA ILE A 101 -14.67 -14.20 -1.75
C ILE A 101 -14.91 -12.72 -1.40
N GLY A 102 -16.17 -12.32 -1.24
CA GLY A 102 -16.53 -10.98 -0.81
C GLY A 102 -16.16 -10.67 0.62
N ASP A 103 -16.45 -11.60 1.53
CA ASP A 103 -16.11 -11.47 2.94
C ASP A 103 -14.58 -11.43 3.14
N LEU A 104 -13.84 -12.29 2.44
CA LEU A 104 -12.38 -12.26 2.41
C LEU A 104 -11.86 -10.91 1.90
N GLY A 105 -12.40 -10.45 0.78
CA GLY A 105 -11.98 -9.18 0.18
C GLY A 105 -12.25 -7.98 1.08
N GLN A 106 -13.41 -7.94 1.71
CA GLN A 106 -13.73 -6.90 2.70
C GLN A 106 -12.78 -6.95 3.89
N THR A 107 -12.50 -8.14 4.44
CA THR A 107 -11.58 -8.31 5.57
C THR A 107 -10.16 -7.82 5.23
N VAL A 108 -9.67 -8.10 4.01
CA VAL A 108 -8.36 -7.61 3.56
C VAL A 108 -8.35 -6.08 3.45
N LEU A 109 -9.41 -5.47 2.92
CA LEU A 109 -9.52 -4.01 2.82
C LEU A 109 -9.60 -3.36 4.22
N GLU A 110 -10.40 -3.91 5.13
CA GLU A 110 -10.52 -3.42 6.51
C GLU A 110 -9.18 -3.53 7.26
N MET A 111 -8.43 -4.62 7.06
CA MET A 111 -7.08 -4.76 7.62
C MET A 111 -6.14 -3.68 7.09
N ALA A 112 -6.23 -3.36 5.81
CA ALA A 112 -5.41 -2.32 5.20
C ALA A 112 -5.74 -0.92 5.74
N GLU A 113 -7.02 -0.59 5.93
CA GLU A 113 -7.47 0.64 6.60
C GLU A 113 -6.94 0.74 8.03
N VAL A 114 -7.02 -0.35 8.80
CA VAL A 114 -6.50 -0.40 10.18
C VAL A 114 -4.99 -0.19 10.22
N LEU A 115 -4.25 -0.76 9.28
CA LEU A 115 -2.79 -0.56 9.18
C LEU A 115 -2.45 0.90 8.87
N GLN A 116 -3.15 1.52 7.92
CA GLN A 116 -2.96 2.95 7.59
C GLN A 116 -3.28 3.84 8.80
N ALA A 117 -4.37 3.59 9.51
CA ALA A 117 -4.74 4.35 10.69
C ALA A 117 -3.69 4.23 11.82
N ARG A 118 -3.16 3.02 12.05
CA ARG A 118 -2.08 2.79 13.03
C ARG A 118 -0.81 3.53 12.66
N GLU A 119 -0.45 3.53 11.38
CA GLU A 119 0.73 4.25 10.89
C GLU A 119 0.59 5.76 11.11
N LEU A 120 -0.56 6.35 10.77
CA LEU A 120 -0.85 7.76 11.03
C LEU A 120 -0.80 8.11 12.52
N ALA A 121 -1.34 7.24 13.38
CA ALA A 121 -1.31 7.44 14.82
C ALA A 121 0.12 7.44 15.37
N VAL A 122 0.98 6.51 14.92
CA VAL A 122 2.39 6.47 15.33
C VAL A 122 3.11 7.75 14.93
N ARG A 123 2.88 8.27 13.72
CA ARG A 123 3.50 9.53 13.29
C ARG A 123 3.06 10.72 14.12
N SER A 124 1.74 10.89 14.27
CA SER A 124 1.19 11.98 15.07
C SER A 124 1.72 11.94 16.51
N TYR A 125 1.88 10.74 17.08
CA TYR A 125 2.46 10.56 18.40
C TYR A 125 3.95 10.94 18.43
N SER A 126 4.75 10.44 17.48
CA SER A 126 6.19 10.75 17.38
C SER A 126 6.46 12.23 17.20
N ASP A 127 5.66 12.91 16.37
CA ASP A 127 5.78 14.35 16.15
C ASP A 127 5.44 15.12 17.43
N HIS A 128 4.33 14.76 18.07
CA HIS A 128 3.88 15.41 19.30
C HIS A 128 4.89 15.23 20.44
N VAL A 129 5.32 13.99 20.72
CA VAL A 129 6.32 13.70 21.77
C VAL A 129 7.61 14.46 21.51
N SER A 130 8.07 14.51 20.26
CA SER A 130 9.30 15.23 19.95
C SER A 130 9.18 16.74 20.09
N HIS A 131 7.99 17.31 19.93
CA HIS A 131 7.74 18.71 20.22
C HIS A 131 7.72 18.98 21.72
N GLU A 132 7.00 18.17 22.48
CA GLU A 132 6.87 18.32 23.94
C GLU A 132 8.19 18.07 24.67
N LEU A 133 9.06 17.18 24.18
CA LEU A 133 10.37 16.91 24.78
C LEU A 133 11.42 17.99 24.50
N LYS A 134 11.30 18.75 23.40
CA LYS A 134 12.27 19.83 23.08
C LYS A 134 12.23 20.95 24.11
N THR A 135 11.05 21.30 24.60
CA THR A 135 10.83 22.36 25.59
C THR A 135 11.56 22.12 26.92
N PRO A 136 11.36 21.00 27.64
CA PRO A 136 12.08 20.73 28.88
C PRO A 136 13.58 20.55 28.65
N LEU A 137 13.99 20.03 27.49
CA LEU A 137 15.41 19.88 27.14
C LEU A 137 16.10 21.24 26.99
N THR A 138 15.45 22.19 26.31
CA THR A 138 15.89 23.59 26.21
C THR A 138 15.97 24.26 27.59
N ALA A 139 15.02 23.96 28.48
CA ALA A 139 15.03 24.49 29.85
C ALA A 139 16.19 23.92 30.69
N ILE A 140 16.47 22.62 30.58
CA ILE A 140 17.61 21.97 31.24
C ILE A 140 18.93 22.57 30.73
N ARG A 141 19.04 22.78 29.42
CA ARG A 141 20.18 23.44 28.80
C ARG A 141 20.38 24.86 29.34
N GLY A 142 19.32 25.68 29.35
CA GLY A 142 19.39 27.04 29.88
C GLY A 142 19.78 27.09 31.37
N ALA A 143 19.26 26.17 32.19
CA ALA A 143 19.65 26.05 33.59
C ALA A 143 21.11 25.64 33.76
N ALA A 144 21.61 24.72 32.92
CA ALA A 144 23.01 24.31 32.92
C ALA A 144 23.95 25.43 32.47
N GLU A 145 23.59 26.19 31.42
CA GLU A 145 24.33 27.36 30.94
C GLU A 145 24.38 28.48 32.01
N LEU A 146 23.28 28.70 32.74
CA LEU A 146 23.23 29.66 33.85
C LEU A 146 24.09 29.23 35.04
N LEU A 147 24.10 27.94 35.37
CA LEU A 147 24.99 27.41 36.39
C LEU A 147 26.44 27.63 35.97
N GLU A 148 26.83 27.22 34.76
CA GLU A 148 28.22 27.36 34.26
C GLU A 148 28.75 28.81 34.29
N ALA A 149 27.86 29.80 34.15
CA ALA A 149 28.22 31.21 34.21
C ALA A 149 28.51 31.73 35.65
N ASP A 150 28.25 30.96 36.70
CA ASP A 150 28.50 31.32 38.09
C ASP A 150 29.96 31.04 38.48
N GLU A 151 30.76 32.10 38.69
CA GLU A 151 32.18 32.03 39.07
C GLU A 151 32.42 31.38 40.46
N ALA A 152 31.38 31.19 41.28
CA ALA A 152 31.47 30.58 42.61
C ALA A 152 31.25 29.05 42.63
N LEU A 153 31.07 28.41 41.47
CA LEU A 153 30.88 26.96 41.39
C LEU A 153 32.10 26.16 41.86
N SER A 154 31.86 25.08 42.60
CA SER A 154 32.91 24.10 42.90
C SER A 154 33.29 23.30 41.65
N GLU A 155 34.52 22.79 41.61
CA GLU A 155 35.06 22.00 40.49
C GLU A 155 34.21 20.72 40.23
N GLU A 156 33.66 20.11 41.29
CA GLU A 156 32.71 18.99 41.18
C GLU A 156 31.37 19.40 40.55
N ALA A 157 30.85 20.59 40.90
CA ALA A 157 29.60 21.09 40.36
C ALA A 157 29.73 21.45 38.87
N ALA A 158 30.87 22.03 38.47
CA ALA A 158 31.20 22.28 37.06
C ALA A 158 31.26 20.97 36.24
N GLY A 159 31.87 19.91 36.79
CA GLY A 159 31.87 18.58 36.17
C GLY A 159 30.47 17.96 35.99
N LEU A 160 29.55 18.24 36.93
CA LEU A 160 28.16 17.80 36.87
C LEU A 160 27.38 18.56 35.78
N VAL A 161 27.57 19.87 35.67
CA VAL A 161 26.98 20.72 34.62
C VAL A 161 27.42 20.25 33.23
N ALA A 162 28.72 20.01 33.03
CA ALA A 162 29.24 19.46 31.77
C ALA A 162 28.65 18.08 31.44
N THR A 163 28.29 17.27 32.45
CA THR A 163 27.63 15.98 32.26
C THR A 163 26.17 16.13 31.87
N ILE A 164 25.46 17.11 32.45
CA ILE A 164 24.08 17.46 32.08
C ILE A 164 24.03 17.93 30.62
N GLN A 165 24.90 18.86 30.22
CA GLN A 165 24.97 19.35 28.84
C GLN A 165 25.29 18.23 27.84
N ARG A 166 26.25 17.34 28.15
CA ARG A 166 26.54 16.17 27.28
C ARG A 166 25.36 15.22 27.15
N SER A 167 24.60 15.01 28.23
CA SER A 167 23.41 14.15 28.22
C SER A 167 22.25 14.78 27.45
N GLU A 168 22.06 16.08 27.58
CA GLU A 168 21.11 16.90 26.83
C GLU A 168 21.37 16.82 25.31
N ALA A 169 22.60 17.12 24.88
CA ALA A 169 22.99 17.03 23.48
C ALA A 169 22.92 15.60 22.90
N ARG A 170 23.00 14.56 23.75
CA ARG A 170 22.79 13.17 23.34
C ARG A 170 21.30 12.86 23.16
N LEU A 171 20.45 13.36 24.05
CA LEU A 171 19.00 13.21 23.96
C LEU A 171 18.42 13.96 22.75
N GLU A 172 18.92 15.16 22.44
CA GLU A 172 18.55 15.89 21.21
C GLU A 172 18.82 15.05 19.96
N ARG A 173 20.02 14.46 19.86
CA ARG A 173 20.39 13.59 18.74
C ARG A 173 19.52 12.34 18.62
N LEU A 174 19.17 11.72 19.75
CA LEU A 174 18.29 10.55 19.76
C LEU A 174 16.86 10.91 19.34
N LEU A 175 16.39 12.09 19.75
CA LEU A 175 15.08 12.59 19.37
C LEU A 175 14.97 12.88 17.87
N GLU A 176 16.00 13.50 17.31
CA GLU A 176 16.07 13.77 15.87
C GLU A 176 16.12 12.47 15.07
N ALA A 177 16.93 11.50 15.48
CA ALA A 177 16.96 10.18 14.84
C ALA A 177 15.60 9.46 14.93
N ALA A 178 14.88 9.58 16.06
CA ALA A 178 13.54 9.01 16.20
C ALA A 178 12.52 9.68 15.28
N ARG A 179 12.60 11.01 15.11
CA ARG A 179 11.80 11.75 14.12
C ARG A 179 12.10 11.31 12.70
N GLU A 180 13.37 11.18 12.32
CA GLU A 180 13.76 10.72 10.99
C GLU A 180 13.20 9.32 10.68
N ILE A 181 13.25 8.39 11.64
CA ILE A 181 12.67 7.05 11.50
C ILE A 181 11.14 7.12 11.35
N ALA A 182 10.46 7.95 12.14
CA ALA A 182 9.02 8.15 12.03
C ALA A 182 8.63 8.76 10.68
N ALA A 183 9.43 9.70 10.16
CA ALA A 183 9.25 10.30 8.84
C ALA A 183 9.56 9.31 7.70
N ALA A 184 10.53 8.40 7.86
CA ALA A 184 10.90 7.40 6.86
C ALA A 184 9.88 6.26 6.71
N ARG A 185 9.07 5.97 7.75
CA ARG A 185 7.94 5.03 7.66
C ARG A 185 6.78 5.54 6.79
N ASN A 186 7.01 6.57 5.99
CA ASN A 186 6.00 7.23 5.19
C ASN A 186 5.91 6.73 3.74
N PRO A 187 4.89 5.93 3.36
CA PRO A 187 4.57 5.65 1.96
C PRO A 187 3.99 6.84 1.16
N MET A 188 3.83 8.05 1.73
CA MET A 188 3.12 9.20 1.11
C MET A 188 3.75 9.84 -0.14
N HIS A 189 4.78 9.24 -0.72
CA HIS A 189 5.44 9.78 -1.90
C HIS A 189 5.26 8.89 -3.12
N HIS A 190 4.15 8.14 -3.22
CA HIS A 190 3.80 7.43 -4.44
C HIS A 190 2.53 8.03 -5.01
N GLY A 191 2.72 8.88 -6.00
CA GLY A 191 1.70 9.44 -6.87
C GLY A 191 2.32 9.59 -8.25
N LEU A 192 1.54 9.60 -9.33
CA LEU A 192 2.06 9.92 -10.66
C LEU A 192 1.79 11.39 -10.89
N VAL A 193 2.82 12.23 -10.77
CA VAL A 193 2.71 13.65 -11.07
C VAL A 193 3.52 13.98 -12.31
N THR A 194 2.84 14.53 -13.30
CA THR A 194 3.44 15.12 -14.49
C THR A 194 4.00 16.49 -14.11
N LEU A 195 5.26 16.77 -14.48
CA LEU A 195 5.93 18.04 -14.15
C LEU A 195 5.16 19.30 -14.59
N GLN A 196 4.25 19.19 -15.56
CA GLN A 196 3.44 20.31 -16.05
C GLN A 196 2.34 20.77 -15.07
N GLY A 197 1.97 19.94 -14.08
CA GLY A 197 0.91 20.25 -13.11
C GLY A 197 1.40 20.81 -11.77
N VAL A 198 2.72 20.94 -11.56
CA VAL A 198 3.29 21.42 -10.29
C VAL A 198 3.68 22.88 -10.44
N GLY A 199 2.96 23.77 -9.75
CA GLY A 199 3.41 25.15 -9.51
C GLY A 199 4.66 25.13 -8.65
N LEU A 200 5.84 24.99 -9.27
CA LEU A 200 7.11 25.05 -8.57
C LEU A 200 7.23 26.44 -7.93
N PRO A 201 7.49 26.53 -6.61
CA PRO A 201 7.69 27.81 -5.95
C PRO A 201 8.90 28.51 -6.59
N GLU A 202 8.76 29.80 -6.89
CA GLU A 202 9.78 30.63 -7.54
C GLU A 202 11.14 30.43 -6.88
N THR A 203 11.95 29.56 -7.48
CA THR A 203 13.32 29.28 -7.07
C THR A 203 14.17 29.39 -8.31
N SER A 204 15.36 29.97 -8.14
CA SER A 204 16.33 30.36 -9.17
C SER A 204 16.98 29.20 -9.93
N LEU A 205 16.22 28.13 -10.23
CA LEU A 205 16.66 26.96 -10.98
C LEU A 205 16.02 26.96 -12.38
N ASP A 206 16.85 27.04 -13.42
CA ASP A 206 16.44 26.84 -14.82
C ASP A 206 16.31 25.33 -15.10
N VAL A 207 15.08 24.82 -15.07
CA VAL A 207 14.77 23.40 -15.33
C VAL A 207 14.38 23.23 -16.81
N LYS A 208 15.25 22.58 -17.60
CA LYS A 208 14.97 22.24 -19.00
C LYS A 208 14.65 20.75 -19.13
N VAL A 209 13.36 20.45 -19.31
CA VAL A 209 12.88 19.10 -19.63
C VAL A 209 12.96 18.90 -21.15
N ASN A 210 13.69 17.88 -21.62
CA ASN A 210 13.77 17.54 -23.04
C ASN A 210 13.26 16.12 -23.25
N GLY A 211 12.03 15.99 -23.76
CA GLY A 211 11.41 14.73 -24.14
C GLY A 211 10.26 14.31 -23.22
N GLY A 212 9.06 14.15 -23.80
CA GLY A 212 7.91 13.45 -23.23
C GLY A 212 7.31 13.96 -21.92
N GLU A 213 6.10 13.50 -21.59
CA GLU A 213 5.54 13.62 -20.24
C GLU A 213 6.41 12.79 -19.28
N VAL A 214 7.33 13.44 -18.56
CA VAL A 214 8.08 12.79 -17.49
C VAL A 214 7.17 12.67 -16.27
N VAL A 215 6.72 11.46 -16.02
CA VAL A 215 5.87 11.12 -14.87
C VAL A 215 6.78 10.74 -13.70
N PHE A 216 6.77 11.53 -12.64
CA PHE A 216 7.46 11.18 -11.40
C PHE A 216 6.56 10.27 -10.56
N PRO A 217 7.09 9.17 -9.99
CA PRO A 217 6.36 8.35 -9.02
C PRO A 217 6.34 9.02 -7.64
N LEU A 218 6.13 10.35 -7.60
CA LEU A 218 5.99 11.18 -6.40
C LEU A 218 4.70 12.00 -6.49
N SER A 219 4.00 12.15 -5.36
CA SER A 219 2.90 13.11 -5.20
C SER A 219 3.42 14.56 -5.35
N ALA A 220 2.53 15.53 -5.58
CA ALA A 220 2.93 16.93 -5.82
C ALA A 220 3.61 17.54 -4.59
N GLU A 221 3.10 17.23 -3.39
CA GLU A 221 3.71 17.56 -2.10
C GLU A 221 5.09 16.90 -1.95
N GLY A 222 5.19 15.64 -2.38
CA GLY A 222 6.44 14.89 -2.32
C GLY A 222 7.53 15.40 -3.24
N LEU A 223 7.16 15.84 -4.44
CA LEU A 223 8.05 16.51 -5.37
C LEU A 223 8.53 17.86 -4.78
N GLY A 224 7.64 18.60 -4.10
CA GLY A 224 7.98 19.84 -3.41
C GLY A 224 8.97 19.64 -2.26
N LEU A 225 8.81 18.58 -1.47
CA LEU A 225 9.72 18.21 -0.38
C LEU A 225 11.10 17.78 -0.91
N PHE A 226 11.13 16.92 -1.93
CA PHE A 226 12.37 16.52 -2.61
C PHE A 226 13.11 17.74 -3.20
N TRP A 227 12.38 18.64 -3.85
CA TRP A 227 12.94 19.87 -4.41
C TRP A 227 13.47 20.81 -3.33
N GLY A 228 12.76 20.95 -2.21
CA GLY A 228 13.18 21.74 -1.06
C GLY A 228 14.48 21.22 -0.43
N ILE A 229 14.61 19.90 -0.28
CA ILE A 229 15.84 19.25 0.22
C ILE A 229 16.98 19.45 -0.77
N CYS A 230 16.77 19.16 -2.06
CA CYS A 230 17.77 19.39 -3.10
C CYS A 230 18.23 20.85 -3.13
N CYS A 231 17.31 21.82 -3.03
CA CYS A 231 17.65 23.24 -3.05
C CYS A 231 18.46 23.65 -1.81
N LYS A 232 18.12 23.15 -0.61
CA LYS A 232 18.91 23.39 0.62
C LYS A 232 20.30 22.78 0.52
N THR A 233 20.41 21.53 0.08
CA THR A 233 21.70 20.83 -0.10
C THR A 233 22.54 21.50 -1.19
N LEU A 234 21.95 21.94 -2.30
CA LEU A 234 22.65 22.61 -3.40
C LEU A 234 23.09 24.04 -3.03
N LYS A 235 22.26 24.81 -2.29
CA LYS A 235 22.65 26.12 -1.76
C LYS A 235 23.80 26.03 -0.76
N ALA A 236 23.86 24.95 0.01
CA ALA A 236 24.98 24.69 0.91
C ALA A 236 26.28 24.31 0.18
N GLN A 237 26.22 23.94 -1.11
CA GLN A 237 27.33 23.29 -1.82
C GLN A 237 27.85 24.00 -3.08
N ALA A 238 27.13 24.92 -3.74
CA ALA A 238 27.57 25.43 -5.05
C ALA A 238 27.53 26.97 -5.28
N ARG A 239 28.72 27.48 -5.67
CA ARG A 239 29.07 28.80 -6.22
C ARG A 239 28.60 29.06 -7.67
N SER A 240 27.62 28.32 -8.22
CA SER A 240 27.22 28.48 -9.64
C SER A 240 25.86 27.84 -9.96
N PRO A 241 25.16 28.28 -11.03
CA PRO A 241 23.83 27.79 -11.38
C PRO A 241 23.86 26.36 -11.93
N CYS A 242 23.29 25.41 -11.18
CA CYS A 242 23.17 24.00 -11.55
C CYS A 242 22.09 23.77 -12.62
N ARG A 243 22.44 23.01 -13.67
CA ARG A 243 21.56 22.65 -14.78
C ARG A 243 21.21 21.16 -14.67
N LEU A 244 19.99 20.83 -14.23
CA LEU A 244 19.54 19.45 -14.04
C LEU A 244 18.90 18.96 -15.36
N ARG A 245 19.51 17.95 -15.98
CA ARG A 245 19.08 17.41 -17.27
C ARG A 245 18.42 16.05 -17.04
N VAL A 246 17.09 16.03 -17.05
CA VAL A 246 16.31 14.78 -17.03
C VAL A 246 16.13 14.33 -18.48
N LYS A 247 16.55 13.10 -18.78
CA LYS A 247 16.46 12.45 -20.09
C LYS A 247 15.45 11.31 -20.01
#